data_AF-A0A9E3GM00-F1
#
_entry.id   AF-A0A9E3GM00-F1
#
_cell.length_a   1.000
_cell.length_b   1.000
_cell.length_c   1.000
_cell.angle_alpha   90.00
_cell.angle_beta   90.00
_cell.angle_gamma   90.00
#
_symmetry.space_group_name_H-M   'P 1'
#
loop_
_entity.id
_entity.type
_entity.pdbx_description
1 polymer ?
#
loop_
_entity_poly.entity_id
_entity_poly.type
_entity_poly.pdbx_seq_one_letter_code
_entity_poly.pdbx_strand_id
1 'polypeptide(L)'
;MSPRAAWRLERFGFERVYDYVPGKMEWLSFGRAHEGTAQLAGDMLHSDVPTCSVESRLGEMKSRLDEEGAAFCGAAGDDGVVAGIVQGKALDANPPSPSRR
;
A
#
# COMPACT_ATOMS: atom_id res chain seq x y z
N MET A 1 0.15 -19.37 -15.00
CA MET A 1 -0.86 -20.18 -15.74
C MET A 1 -0.16 -21.50 -16.08
N SER A 2 -0.78 -22.51 -16.71
CA SER A 2 0.08 -23.57 -17.27
C SER A 2 0.49 -23.17 -18.70
N PRO A 3 1.72 -23.49 -19.16
CA PRO A 3 2.13 -23.25 -20.55
C PRO A 3 1.14 -23.82 -21.57
N ARG A 4 0.51 -24.95 -21.23
CA ARG A 4 -0.55 -25.57 -22.04
C ARG A 4 -1.81 -24.71 -22.16
N ALA A 5 -2.18 -23.97 -21.13
CA ALA A 5 -3.32 -23.07 -21.16
C ALA A 5 -3.02 -21.82 -22.03
N ALA A 6 -1.82 -21.24 -21.89
CA ALA A 6 -1.37 -20.13 -22.71
C ALA A 6 -1.41 -20.49 -24.22
N TRP A 7 -0.81 -21.62 -24.59
CA TRP A 7 -0.83 -22.11 -25.98
C TRP A 7 -2.24 -22.30 -26.54
N ARG A 8 -3.23 -22.73 -25.73
CA ARG A 8 -4.63 -22.85 -26.18
C ARG A 8 -5.28 -21.49 -26.46
N LEU A 9 -4.92 -20.46 -25.70
CA LEU A 9 -5.43 -19.10 -25.94
C LEU A 9 -4.89 -18.52 -27.24
N GLU A 10 -3.60 -18.72 -27.54
CA GLU A 10 -3.02 -18.33 -28.83
C GLU A 10 -3.78 -18.97 -30.00
N ARG A 11 -4.12 -20.27 -29.86
CA ARG A 11 -4.93 -21.00 -30.86
C ARG A 11 -6.35 -20.48 -31.02
N PHE A 12 -6.89 -19.75 -30.04
CA PHE A 12 -8.19 -19.07 -30.14
C PHE A 12 -8.08 -17.64 -30.70
N GLY A 13 -6.88 -17.21 -31.11
CA GLY A 13 -6.67 -15.91 -31.76
C GLY A 13 -6.35 -14.77 -30.80
N PHE A 14 -6.04 -15.06 -29.54
CA PHE A 14 -5.53 -14.04 -28.63
C PHE A 14 -4.08 -13.69 -29.01
N GLU A 15 -3.83 -12.44 -29.36
CA GLU A 15 -2.51 -11.98 -29.84
C GLU A 15 -1.50 -11.72 -28.73
N ARG A 16 -1.98 -11.42 -27.51
CA ARG A 16 -1.14 -11.11 -26.34
C ARG A 16 -1.41 -12.10 -25.23
N VAL A 17 -0.71 -13.23 -25.28
CA VAL A 17 -0.78 -14.28 -24.27
C VAL A 17 0.51 -14.31 -23.47
N TYR A 18 0.39 -14.36 -22.16
CA TYR A 18 1.53 -14.38 -21.24
C TYR A 18 1.42 -15.60 -20.32
N ASP A 19 2.54 -16.32 -20.14
CA ASP A 19 2.63 -17.26 -19.04
C ASP A 19 3.08 -16.53 -17.77
N TYR A 20 2.09 -16.05 -17.02
CA TYR A 20 2.34 -15.43 -15.73
C TYR A 20 2.52 -16.50 -14.66
N VAL A 21 3.79 -16.85 -14.40
CA VAL A 21 4.21 -17.94 -13.52
C VAL A 21 3.71 -17.76 -12.07
N PRO A 22 3.78 -16.56 -11.44
CA PRO A 22 3.30 -16.36 -10.07
C PRO A 22 1.81 -16.66 -9.86
N GLY A 23 1.03 -16.66 -10.94
CA GLY A 23 -0.37 -17.07 -10.94
C GLY A 23 -1.37 -15.93 -10.80
N LYS A 24 -2.66 -16.28 -10.85
CA LYS A 24 -3.76 -15.31 -10.93
C LYS A 24 -3.92 -14.48 -9.64
N MET A 25 -3.76 -15.10 -8.47
CA MET A 25 -3.93 -14.38 -7.20
C MET A 25 -2.84 -13.32 -7.01
N GLU A 26 -1.60 -13.64 -7.41
CA GLU A 26 -0.52 -12.67 -7.40
C GLU A 26 -0.82 -11.53 -8.39
N TRP A 27 -1.24 -11.84 -9.62
CA TRP A 27 -1.64 -10.84 -10.61
C TRP A 27 -2.70 -9.86 -10.07
N LEU A 28 -3.73 -10.39 -9.39
CA LEU A 28 -4.78 -9.58 -8.78
C LEU A 28 -4.27 -8.76 -7.57
N SER A 29 -3.33 -9.30 -6.78
CA SER A 29 -2.76 -8.58 -5.64
C SER A 29 -1.97 -7.33 -6.05
N PHE A 30 -1.42 -7.31 -7.26
CA PHE A 30 -0.77 -6.13 -7.85
C PHE A 30 -1.75 -5.14 -8.50
N GLY A 31 -3.06 -5.31 -8.31
CA GLY A 31 -4.08 -4.41 -8.88
C GLY A 31 -4.08 -4.40 -10.40
N ARG A 32 -3.62 -5.49 -11.04
CA ARG A 32 -3.59 -5.57 -12.50
C ARG A 32 -4.99 -5.76 -13.06
N ALA A 33 -5.21 -5.24 -14.26
CA ALA A 33 -6.47 -5.36 -14.97
C ALA A 33 -6.93 -6.82 -15.05
N HIS A 34 -8.22 -7.04 -14.79
CA HIS A 34 -8.86 -8.34 -14.90
C HIS A 34 -10.31 -8.20 -15.34
N GLU A 35 -10.87 -9.26 -15.91
CA GLU A 35 -12.29 -9.36 -16.20
C GLU A 35 -13.04 -10.07 -15.05
N GLY A 36 -14.35 -9.85 -14.97
CA GLY A 36 -15.24 -10.45 -13.98
C GLY A 36 -15.72 -9.46 -12.90
N THR A 37 -16.32 -9.99 -11.84
CA THR A 37 -16.97 -9.20 -10.77
C THR A 37 -16.31 -9.39 -9.40
N ALA A 38 -15.06 -9.85 -9.38
CA ALA A 38 -14.30 -9.96 -8.13
C ALA A 38 -14.11 -8.56 -7.52
N GLN A 39 -14.35 -8.45 -6.21
CA GLN A 39 -14.05 -7.23 -5.45
C GLN A 39 -12.70 -7.44 -4.76
N LEU A 40 -11.71 -6.61 -5.08
CA LEU A 40 -10.38 -6.69 -4.49
C LEU A 40 -10.27 -5.65 -3.38
N ALA A 41 -9.49 -5.97 -2.34
CA ALA A 41 -9.18 -5.00 -1.28
C ALA A 41 -8.52 -3.75 -1.87
N GLY A 42 -7.66 -3.90 -2.88
CA GLY A 42 -7.01 -2.79 -3.57
C GLY A 42 -7.97 -1.80 -4.24
N ASP A 43 -9.17 -2.23 -4.62
CA ASP A 43 -10.17 -1.35 -5.23
C ASP A 43 -10.88 -0.45 -4.19
N MET A 44 -10.79 -0.83 -2.91
CA MET A 44 -11.48 -0.15 -1.80
C MET A 44 -10.53 0.62 -0.90
N LEU A 45 -9.22 0.36 -0.99
CA LEU A 45 -8.19 0.96 -0.14
C LEU A 45 -7.61 2.22 -0.80
N HIS A 46 -7.34 3.24 0.02
CA HIS A 46 -6.54 4.37 -0.43
C HIS A 46 -5.07 3.96 -0.48
N SER A 47 -4.46 3.96 -1.67
CA SER A 47 -3.07 3.53 -1.88
C SER A 47 -2.04 4.57 -1.44
N ASP A 48 -2.41 5.85 -1.47
CA ASP A 48 -1.46 6.96 -1.32
C ASP A 48 -1.46 7.49 0.12
N VAL A 49 -1.36 6.57 1.08
CA VAL A 49 -1.25 6.92 2.50
C VAL A 49 0.17 7.42 2.78
N PRO A 50 0.34 8.60 3.41
CA PRO A 50 1.67 9.13 3.65
C PRO A 50 2.43 8.34 4.71
N THR A 51 3.77 8.35 4.58
CA THR A 51 4.68 7.64 5.49
C THR A 51 5.59 8.63 6.21
N CYS A 52 5.53 8.67 7.53
CA CYS A 52 6.38 9.49 8.42
C CYS A 52 7.61 8.69 8.82
N SER A 53 8.79 9.32 8.89
CA SER A 53 9.96 8.65 9.49
C SER A 53 9.79 8.55 11.01
N VAL A 54 10.13 7.40 11.60
CA VAL A 54 10.15 7.25 13.07
C VAL A 54 11.14 8.19 13.77
N GLU A 55 12.11 8.72 13.03
CA GLU A 55 13.10 9.68 13.53
C GLU A 55 12.65 11.15 13.37
N SER A 56 11.53 11.40 12.66
CA SER A 56 11.01 12.76 12.48
C SER A 56 10.52 13.36 13.78
N ARG A 57 10.67 14.69 13.93
CA ARG A 57 10.09 15.41 15.06
C ARG A 57 8.57 15.44 14.93
N LEU A 58 7.86 15.33 16.05
CA LEU A 58 6.39 15.36 16.07
C LEU A 58 5.80 16.60 15.39
N GLY A 59 6.45 17.76 15.52
CA GLY A 59 6.02 19.00 14.85
C GLY A 59 6.12 18.92 13.33
N GLU A 60 7.18 18.32 12.79
CA GLU A 60 7.36 18.13 11.35
C GLU A 60 6.34 17.11 10.81
N MET A 61 6.10 16.03 11.55
CA MET A 61 5.05 15.06 11.23
C MET A 61 3.68 15.74 11.14
N LYS A 62 3.36 16.61 12.11
CA LYS A 62 2.10 17.34 12.16
C LYS A 62 1.97 18.28 10.96
N SER A 63 2.96 19.14 10.73
CA SER A 63 2.94 20.07 9.60
C SER A 63 2.71 19.36 8.28
N ARG A 64 3.36 18.22 8.06
CA ARG A 64 3.18 17.46 6.83
C ARG A 64 1.79 16.82 6.70
N LEU A 65 1.24 16.27 7.78
CA LEU A 65 -0.14 15.77 7.79
C LEU A 65 -1.14 16.88 7.49
N ASP A 66 -0.94 18.08 8.04
CA ASP A 66 -1.78 19.24 7.79
C ASP A 66 -1.67 19.72 6.33
N GLU A 67 -0.46 19.77 5.77
CA GLU A 67 -0.20 20.13 4.36
C GLU A 67 -0.82 19.15 3.37
N GLU A 68 -0.77 17.85 3.68
CA GLU A 68 -1.32 16.78 2.84
C GLU A 68 -2.83 16.55 3.09
N GLY A 69 -3.41 17.22 4.08
CA GLY A 69 -4.81 17.00 4.50
C GLY A 69 -5.06 15.58 5.02
N ALA A 70 -4.03 14.90 5.50
CA ALA A 70 -4.06 13.50 5.89
C ALA A 70 -4.38 13.34 7.39
N ALA A 71 -5.33 12.46 7.70
CA ALA A 71 -5.71 12.20 9.10
C ALA A 71 -4.66 11.38 9.88
N PHE A 72 -3.80 10.64 9.18
CA PHE A 72 -2.78 9.78 9.76
C PHE A 72 -1.65 9.51 8.76
N CYS A 73 -0.50 9.07 9.27
CA CYS A 73 0.58 8.49 8.47
C CYS A 73 1.07 7.17 9.09
N GLY A 74 1.57 6.28 8.25
CA GLY A 74 2.35 5.13 8.72
C GLY A 74 3.73 5.61 9.21
N ALA A 75 4.16 5.22 10.40
CA ALA A 75 5.49 5.52 10.89
C ALA A 75 6.45 4.42 10.45
N ALA A 76 7.45 4.72 9.63
CA ALA A 76 8.40 3.76 9.11
C ALA A 76 9.86 4.16 9.37
N GLY A 77 10.74 3.16 9.47
CA GLY A 77 12.18 3.35 9.45
C GLY A 77 12.71 3.57 8.03
N ASP A 78 14.01 3.81 7.92
CA ASP A 78 14.70 3.97 6.63
C ASP A 78 14.72 2.68 5.79
N ASP A 79 14.49 1.53 6.42
CA ASP A 79 14.30 0.23 5.77
C ASP A 79 12.91 0.05 5.14
N GLY A 80 12.02 1.04 5.30
CA GLY A 80 10.65 1.00 4.80
C GLY A 80 9.70 0.14 5.64
N VAL A 81 10.15 -0.37 6.79
CA VAL A 81 9.29 -1.17 7.67
C VAL A 81 8.43 -0.25 8.53
N VAL A 82 7.11 -0.43 8.45
CA VAL A 82 6.15 0.32 9.26
C VAL A 82 6.16 -0.20 10.69
N ALA A 83 6.60 0.63 11.63
CA ALA A 83 6.60 0.36 13.07
C ALA A 83 5.24 0.65 13.73
N GLY A 84 4.41 1.50 13.12
CA GLY A 84 3.09 1.84 13.66
C GLY A 84 2.35 2.89 12.83
N ILE A 85 1.30 3.47 13.43
CA ILE A 85 0.47 4.52 12.82
C ILE A 85 0.48 5.74 13.74
N VAL A 86 0.72 6.91 13.17
CA VAL A 86 0.59 8.20 13.86
C VAL A 86 -0.71 8.86 13.41
N GLN A 87 -1.59 9.16 14.36
CA GLN A 87 -2.83 9.88 14.08
C GLN A 87 -2.63 11.38 14.32
N GLY A 88 -3.13 12.23 13.43
CA GLY A 88 -3.01 13.70 13.59
C GLY A 88 -3.55 14.18 14.94
N LYS A 89 -4.69 13.62 15.38
CA LYS A 89 -5.28 13.90 16.70
C LYS A 89 -4.37 13.56 17.89
N ALA A 90 -3.44 12.61 17.73
CA ALA A 90 -2.49 12.24 18.76
C ALA A 90 -1.32 13.23 18.83
N LEU A 91 -1.02 13.93 17.73
CA LEU A 91 -0.04 15.01 17.67
C LEU A 91 -0.58 16.33 18.28
N ASP A 92 -1.91 16.49 18.30
CA ASP A 92 -2.58 17.60 18.99
C ASP A 92 -2.58 17.44 20.51
N ALA A 93 -2.57 16.19 20.98
CA ALA A 93 -2.50 15.89 22.39
C ALA A 93 -1.08 16.20 22.87
N ASN A 94 -0.93 17.10 23.85
CA ASN A 94 0.35 17.36 24.50
C ASN A 94 0.83 16.06 25.16
N PRO A 95 1.82 15.33 24.60
CA PRO A 95 2.16 14.02 25.11
C PRO A 95 2.83 14.20 26.47
N PRO A 96 2.58 13.30 27.46
CA PRO A 96 3.35 13.33 28.68
C PRO A 96 4.84 13.23 28.32
N SER A 97 5.67 14.10 28.93
CA SER A 97 7.11 14.11 28.71
C SER A 97 7.67 12.68 28.81
N PRO A 98 8.54 12.23 27.89
CA PRO A 98 9.09 10.88 27.97
C PRO A 98 9.76 10.70 29.33
N SER A 99 9.36 9.66 30.06
CA SER A 99 10.07 9.26 31.26
C SER A 99 11.48 8.86 30.83
N ARG A 100 12.48 9.67 31.18
CA ARG A 100 13.89 9.28 31.04
C ARG A 100 14.07 7.95 31.80
N ARG A 101 14.56 6.93 31.10
CA ARG A 101 15.24 5.79 31.72
C ARG A 101 16.70 6.11 31.90
#